data_AF-A0A0F8ZQT4-F1
#
_entry.id   AF-A0A0F8ZQT4-F1
#
_cell.length_a   1.000
_cell.length_b   1.000
_cell.length_c   1.000
_cell.angle_alpha   90.00
_cell.angle_beta   90.00
_cell.angle_gamma   90.00
#
_symmetry.space_group_name_H-M   'P 1'
#
loop_
_entity.id
_entity.type
_entity.pdbx_description
1 polymer ?
#
loop_
_entity_poly.entity_id
_entity_poly.type
_entity_poly.pdbx_seq_one_letter_code
_entity_poly.pdbx_strand_id
1 'polypeptide(L)'
;MGNYPRLLNLDEGTKNSLITYCSDELVNHKQERVDPIQILLDQQKDYWAEPSLKIRKFPFYGASNLVIPLNAIAAESVQARVMTTVWASTPVVAVNIRDPEFSSAEHPLENYLDYELRHNMHARDMMNSSCFETVKYGTG
;
A
#
# COMPACT_ATOMS: atom_id res chain seq x y z
N MET A 1 3.12 13.92 22.43
CA MET A 1 3.72 12.62 22.09
C MET A 1 3.32 11.63 23.17
N GLY A 2 2.64 10.53 22.81
CA GLY A 2 2.15 9.54 23.77
C GLY A 2 3.30 8.84 24.50
N ASN A 3 3.14 8.66 25.81
CA ASN A 3 4.13 8.00 26.66
C ASN A 3 4.02 6.48 26.44
N TYR A 4 4.66 5.98 25.39
CA TYR A 4 4.73 4.54 25.15
C TYR A 4 5.60 3.88 26.23
N PRO A 5 5.21 2.69 26.75
CA PRO A 5 6.01 1.98 27.74
C PRO A 5 7.39 1.63 27.16
N ARG A 6 8.43 1.70 27.99
CA ARG A 6 9.79 1.31 27.57
C ARG A 6 9.80 -0.18 27.25
N LEU A 7 9.88 -0.51 25.96
CA LEU A 7 9.96 -1.88 25.46
C LEU A 7 11.35 -2.49 25.65
N LEU A 8 12.39 -1.66 25.82
CA LEU A 8 13.79 -2.06 25.99
C LEU A 8 14.43 -1.25 27.11
N ASN A 9 15.06 -1.94 28.07
CA ASN A 9 15.87 -1.34 29.11
C ASN A 9 17.34 -1.57 28.77
N LEU A 10 17.98 -0.55 28.20
CA LEU A 10 19.38 -0.56 27.79
C LEU A 10 20.21 0.36 28.69
N ASP A 11 21.49 0.04 28.88
CA ASP A 11 22.44 0.99 29.47
C ASP A 11 22.64 2.19 28.53
N GLU A 12 23.05 3.34 29.10
CA GLU A 12 23.18 4.58 28.31
C GLU A 12 24.21 4.46 27.18
N GLY A 13 25.27 3.65 27.36
CA GLY A 13 26.29 3.40 26.35
C GLY A 13 25.75 2.64 25.14
N THR A 14 25.06 1.52 25.39
CA THR A 14 24.43 0.73 24.31
C THR A 14 23.29 1.48 23.65
N LYS A 15 22.51 2.26 24.41
CA LYS A 15 21.45 3.09 23.85
C LYS A 15 22.01 4.12 22.86
N ASN A 16 23.09 4.82 23.22
CA ASN A 16 23.71 5.79 22.33
C ASN A 16 24.31 5.12 21.10
N SER A 17 24.95 3.96 21.26
CA SER A 17 25.51 3.19 20.14
C SER A 17 24.42 2.71 19.18
N LEU A 18 23.27 2.25 19.70
CA LEU A 18 22.13 1.85 18.89
C LEU A 18 21.51 3.03 18.15
N ILE A 19 21.40 4.20 18.80
CA ILE A 19 20.90 5.42 18.14
C ILE A 19 21.83 5.81 17.00
N THR A 20 23.15 5.79 17.22
CA THR A 20 24.14 6.09 16.16
C THR A 20 24.02 5.09 15.02
N TYR A 21 24.01 3.79 15.31
CA TYR A 21 23.82 2.75 14.30
C TYR A 21 22.54 2.93 13.48
N CYS A 22 21.39 3.11 14.14
CA CYS A 22 20.12 3.33 13.44
C CYS A 22 20.13 4.63 12.63
N SER A 23 20.80 5.68 13.12
CA SER A 23 20.91 6.95 12.38
C SER A 23 21.75 6.79 11.13
N ASP A 24 22.89 6.10 11.24
CA ASP A 24 23.79 5.84 10.13
C ASP A 24 23.14 4.93 9.08
N GLU A 25 22.49 3.85 9.50
CA GLU A 25 21.73 2.96 8.61
C GLU A 25 20.58 3.69 7.91
N LEU A 26 19.87 4.59 8.61
CA LEU A 26 18.83 5.41 7.98
C LEU A 26 19.42 6.36 6.91
N VAL A 27 20.61 6.90 7.13
CA VAL A 27 21.29 7.74 6.13
C VAL A 27 21.74 6.89 4.94
N ASN A 28 22.34 5.74 5.19
CA ASN A 28 22.79 4.81 4.14
C ASN A 28 21.62 4.37 3.27
N HIS A 29 20.52 3.90 3.87
CA HIS A 29 19.34 3.51 3.12
C HIS A 29 18.68 4.67 2.36
N LYS A 30 18.72 5.89 2.90
CA LYS A 30 18.24 7.07 2.16
C LYS A 30 19.09 7.33 0.91
N GLN A 31 20.41 7.16 1.00
CA GLN A 31 21.32 7.33 -0.13
C GLN A 31 21.14 6.23 -1.19
N GLU A 32 20.95 4.97 -0.76
CA GLU A 32 20.71 3.85 -1.67
C GLU A 32 19.38 3.97 -2.43
N ARG A 33 18.36 4.56 -1.79
CA ARG A 33 16.99 4.62 -2.33
C ARG A 33 16.69 5.92 -3.09
N VAL A 34 17.67 6.80 -3.33
CA VAL A 34 17.44 8.06 -4.05
C VAL A 34 16.79 7.82 -5.42
N ASP A 35 17.37 6.93 -6.23
CA ASP A 35 16.86 6.68 -7.59
C ASP A 35 15.47 6.00 -7.58
N PRO A 36 15.24 4.92 -6.81
CA PRO A 36 13.90 4.35 -6.67
C PRO A 36 12.85 5.36 -6.18
N ILE A 37 13.18 6.21 -5.21
CA ILE A 37 12.26 7.24 -4.69
C ILE A 37 11.94 8.26 -5.77
N GLN A 38 12.92 8.68 -6.57
CA GLN A 38 12.67 9.62 -7.66
C GLN A 38 11.71 9.04 -8.71
N ILE A 39 11.86 7.76 -9.05
CA ILE A 39 10.93 7.06 -9.96
C ILE A 39 9.51 7.07 -9.39
N LEU A 40 9.35 6.81 -8.09
CA LEU A 40 8.04 6.84 -7.43
C LEU A 40 7.40 8.24 -7.48
N LEU A 41 8.19 9.29 -7.24
CA LEU A 41 7.73 10.68 -7.32
C LEU A 41 7.29 11.05 -8.75
N ASP A 42 8.03 10.60 -9.75
CA ASP A 42 7.70 10.84 -11.16
C ASP A 42 6.40 10.11 -11.54
N GLN A 43 6.23 8.85 -11.13
CA GLN A 43 5.00 8.09 -11.33
C GLN A 43 3.79 8.73 -10.62
N GLN A 44 3.99 9.28 -9.41
CA GLN A 44 2.94 9.98 -8.68
C GLN A 44 2.51 11.27 -9.39
N LYS A 45 3.48 12.02 -9.92
CA LYS A 45 3.21 13.23 -10.71
C LYS A 45 2.43 12.91 -11.98
N ASP A 46 2.79 11.83 -12.67
CA ASP A 46 2.07 11.35 -13.86
C ASP A 46 0.64 10.90 -13.53
N TYR A 47 0.44 10.30 -12.35
CA TYR A 47 -0.90 9.92 -11.87
C TYR A 47 -1.77 11.16 -11.58
N TRP A 48 -1.24 12.19 -10.90
CA TRP A 48 -2.00 13.43 -10.65
C TRP A 48 -2.26 14.24 -11.93
N ALA A 49 -1.37 14.12 -12.93
CA ALA A 49 -1.46 14.78 -14.22
C ALA A 49 -1.71 16.29 -14.12
N GLU A 50 -1.09 16.94 -13.13
CA GLU A 50 -1.25 18.39 -12.94
C GLU A 50 -0.67 19.16 -14.13
N PRO A 51 -1.42 20.11 -14.69
CA PRO A 51 -0.89 20.92 -15.78
C PRO A 51 0.29 21.76 -15.30
N SER A 52 1.39 21.74 -16.06
CA SER A 52 2.62 22.46 -15.71
C SER A 52 2.45 23.99 -15.59
N LEU A 53 1.43 24.55 -16.22
CA LEU A 53 1.07 25.97 -16.17
C LEU A 53 -0.40 26.11 -15.78
N LYS A 54 -0.76 27.02 -14.87
CA LYS A 54 -2.18 27.29 -14.58
C LYS A 54 -2.90 27.99 -15.74
N ILE A 55 -2.20 28.85 -16.46
CA ILE A 55 -2.72 29.58 -17.62
C ILE A 55 -1.80 29.31 -18.81
N ARG A 56 -2.35 28.73 -19.87
CA ARG A 56 -1.61 28.47 -21.11
C ARG A 56 -1.50 29.75 -21.93
N LYS A 57 -0.29 30.05 -22.41
CA LYS A 57 -0.02 31.18 -23.32
C LYS A 57 -0.06 30.78 -24.79
N PHE A 58 -0.07 29.48 -25.09
CA PHE A 58 -0.05 28.90 -26.43
C PHE A 58 -1.24 27.94 -26.60
N PRO A 59 -1.94 27.92 -27.76
CA PRO A 59 -1.73 28.74 -28.96
C PRO A 59 -2.16 30.21 -28.82
N PHE A 60 -3.00 30.54 -27.83
CA PHE A 60 -3.32 31.93 -27.45
C PHE A 60 -3.42 32.04 -25.92
N TYR A 61 -3.36 33.27 -25.40
CA TYR A 61 -3.47 33.54 -23.97
C TYR A 61 -4.84 33.10 -23.43
N GLY A 62 -4.84 32.25 -22.41
CA GLY A 62 -6.07 31.70 -21.85
C GLY A 62 -6.66 30.54 -22.66
N ALA A 63 -5.91 29.96 -23.59
CA ALA A 63 -6.32 28.72 -24.25
C ALA A 63 -6.54 27.59 -23.23
N SER A 64 -7.48 26.70 -23.55
CA SER A 64 -7.84 25.56 -22.68
C SER A 64 -6.62 24.71 -22.34
N ASN A 65 -6.49 24.38 -21.05
CA ASN A 65 -5.39 23.59 -20.51
C ASN A 65 -5.90 22.26 -19.97
N LEU A 66 -6.56 21.51 -20.85
CA LEU A 66 -7.05 20.19 -20.54
C LEU A 66 -5.89 19.20 -20.54
N VAL A 67 -5.68 18.54 -19.41
CA VAL A 67 -4.79 17.38 -19.28
C VAL A 67 -5.66 16.17 -18.97
N ILE A 68 -5.47 15.09 -19.72
CA ILE A 68 -6.21 13.84 -19.53
C ILE A 68 -5.31 12.87 -18.76
N PRO A 69 -5.67 12.48 -17.52
CA PRO A 69 -4.85 11.60 -16.69
C PRO A 69 -5.02 10.13 -17.12
N LEU A 70 -4.42 9.76 -18.26
CA LEU A 70 -4.53 8.40 -18.80
C LEU A 70 -4.01 7.33 -17.81
N ASN A 71 -2.91 7.64 -17.11
CA ASN A 71 -2.33 6.74 -16.12
C ASN A 71 -3.26 6.52 -14.92
N ALA A 72 -3.97 7.55 -14.45
CA ALA A 72 -4.93 7.39 -13.37
C ALA A 72 -6.12 6.52 -13.79
N ILE A 73 -6.69 6.79 -14.96
CA ILE A 73 -7.79 6.00 -15.53
C ILE A 73 -7.38 4.53 -15.67
N ALA A 74 -6.19 4.28 -16.22
CA ALA A 74 -5.67 2.93 -16.38
C ALA A 74 -5.44 2.23 -15.03
N ALA A 75 -4.74 2.88 -14.10
CA ALA A 75 -4.42 2.31 -12.79
C ALA A 75 -5.69 2.00 -11.98
N GLU A 76 -6.68 2.89 -11.96
CA GLU A 76 -7.96 2.66 -11.28
C GLU A 76 -8.75 1.52 -11.92
N SER A 77 -8.73 1.41 -13.25
CA SER A 77 -9.38 0.29 -13.95
C SER A 77 -8.72 -1.05 -13.65
N VAL A 78 -7.40 -1.08 -13.43
CA VAL A 78 -6.67 -2.29 -13.06
C VAL A 78 -6.95 -2.63 -11.60
N GLN A 79 -6.88 -1.65 -10.69
CA GLN A 79 -7.19 -1.82 -9.27
C GLN A 79 -8.59 -2.38 -9.06
N ALA A 80 -9.60 -1.82 -9.76
CA ALA A 80 -10.98 -2.29 -9.66
C ALA A 80 -11.11 -3.76 -10.11
N ARG A 81 -10.41 -4.16 -11.18
CA ARG A 81 -10.38 -5.56 -11.64
C ARG A 81 -9.69 -6.46 -10.63
N VAL A 82 -8.51 -6.09 -10.14
CA VAL A 82 -7.75 -6.86 -9.15
C VAL A 82 -8.58 -7.07 -7.88
N MET A 83 -9.13 -6.00 -7.31
CA MET A 83 -9.97 -6.08 -6.12
C MET A 83 -11.23 -6.90 -6.36
N THR A 84 -11.83 -6.81 -7.55
CA THR A 84 -12.97 -7.67 -7.89
C THR A 84 -12.56 -9.12 -7.96
N THR A 85 -11.46 -9.47 -8.61
CA THR A 85 -10.99 -10.85 -8.76
C THR A 85 -10.58 -11.46 -7.42
N VAL A 86 -9.83 -10.74 -6.59
CA VAL A 86 -9.36 -11.24 -5.28
C VAL A 86 -10.53 -11.49 -4.32
N TRP A 87 -11.56 -10.63 -4.34
CA TRP A 87 -12.71 -10.75 -3.44
C TRP A 87 -13.94 -11.40 -4.08
N ALA A 88 -13.82 -11.89 -5.32
CA ALA A 88 -14.91 -12.58 -6.02
C ALA A 88 -15.17 -13.98 -5.44
N SER A 89 -14.13 -14.66 -4.94
CA SER A 89 -14.30 -15.99 -4.36
C SER A 89 -15.06 -15.89 -3.05
N THR A 90 -16.03 -16.79 -2.89
CA THR A 90 -16.72 -17.00 -1.62
C THR A 90 -16.66 -18.50 -1.35
N PRO A 91 -15.93 -18.94 -0.31
CA PRO A 91 -15.19 -18.14 0.67
C PRO A 91 -13.88 -17.52 0.13
N VAL A 92 -13.39 -16.45 0.77
CA VAL A 92 -12.13 -15.76 0.39
C VAL A 92 -10.90 -16.60 0.70
N VAL A 93 -10.96 -17.38 1.79
CA VAL A 93 -9.87 -18.24 2.25
C VAL A 93 -10.35 -19.68 2.17
N ALA A 94 -9.50 -20.55 1.62
CA ALA A 94 -9.71 -21.99 1.67
C ALA A 94 -8.97 -22.57 2.89
N VAL A 95 -9.68 -23.33 3.70
CA VAL A 95 -9.10 -24.06 4.84
C VAL A 95 -9.00 -25.52 4.44
N ASN A 96 -7.84 -26.14 4.68
CA ASN A 96 -7.65 -27.57 4.45
C ASN A 96 -6.99 -28.18 5.70
N ILE A 97 -7.73 -29.05 6.40
CA ILE A 97 -7.26 -29.64 7.65
C ILE A 97 -6.49 -30.92 7.34
N ARG A 98 -5.23 -30.96 7.78
CA ARG A 98 -4.34 -32.12 7.55
C ARG A 98 -4.66 -33.32 8.44
N ASP A 99 -5.26 -33.09 9.60
CA ASP A 99 -5.59 -34.12 10.57
C ASP A 99 -7.03 -34.63 10.37
N PRO A 100 -7.24 -35.91 10.06
CA PRO A 100 -8.58 -36.48 9.87
C PRO A 100 -9.51 -36.32 11.07
N GLU A 101 -8.97 -36.22 12.30
CA GLU A 101 -9.78 -36.06 13.51
C GLU A 101 -10.59 -34.76 13.49
N PHE A 102 -10.03 -33.70 12.90
CA PHE A 102 -10.62 -32.37 12.86
C PHE A 102 -11.26 -32.02 11.51
N SER A 103 -11.31 -32.96 10.55
CA SER A 103 -11.84 -32.71 9.21
C SER A 103 -13.28 -32.16 9.20
N SER A 104 -14.08 -32.49 10.22
CA SER A 104 -15.44 -31.96 10.40
C SER A 104 -15.50 -30.44 10.66
N ALA A 105 -14.40 -29.84 11.15
CA ALA A 105 -14.31 -28.43 11.47
C ALA A 105 -13.85 -27.56 10.28
N GLU A 106 -13.50 -28.16 9.15
CA GLU A 106 -12.94 -27.45 7.99
C GLU A 106 -13.90 -26.39 7.45
N HIS A 107 -15.12 -26.78 7.09
CA HIS A 107 -16.14 -25.84 6.59
C HIS A 107 -16.62 -24.81 7.65
N PRO A 108 -16.87 -25.18 8.92
CA PRO A 108 -17.17 -24.19 9.96
C PRO A 108 -16.07 -23.14 10.13
N LEU A 109 -14.79 -23.55 10.10
CA LEU A 109 -13.66 -22.64 10.23
C LEU A 109 -13.53 -21.73 9.01
N GLU A 110 -13.70 -22.28 7.82
CA GLU A 110 -13.69 -21.53 6.56
C GLU A 110 -14.77 -20.44 6.53
N ASN A 111 -16.00 -20.78 6.92
CA ASN A 111 -17.12 -19.84 7.02
C ASN A 111 -16.89 -18.76 8.09
N TYR A 112 -16.31 -19.15 9.23
CA TYR A 112 -15.99 -18.22 10.30
C TYR A 112 -14.94 -17.19 9.84
N LEU A 113 -13.87 -17.65 9.19
CA LEU A 113 -12.81 -16.77 8.69
C LEU A 113 -13.33 -15.84 7.57
N ASP A 114 -14.14 -16.35 6.64
CA ASP A 114 -14.76 -15.50 5.61
C ASP A 114 -15.66 -14.42 6.23
N TYR A 115 -16.45 -14.79 7.25
CA TYR A 115 -17.30 -13.84 7.97
C TYR A 115 -16.48 -12.74 8.67
N GLU A 116 -15.46 -13.13 9.44
CA GLU A 116 -14.59 -12.20 10.18
C GLU A 116 -13.88 -11.21 9.24
N LEU A 117 -13.31 -11.71 8.13
CA LEU A 117 -12.60 -10.89 7.16
C LEU A 117 -13.51 -9.87 6.47
N ARG A 118 -14.75 -10.27 6.14
CA ARG A 118 -15.71 -9.41 5.44
C ARG A 118 -16.42 -8.42 6.36
N HIS A 119 -16.81 -8.85 7.56
CA HIS A 119 -17.72 -8.08 8.42
C HIS A 119 -17.04 -7.36 9.58
N ASN A 120 -16.09 -8.00 10.27
CA ASN A 120 -15.48 -7.43 11.47
C ASN A 120 -14.21 -6.65 11.14
N MET A 121 -13.38 -7.20 10.26
CA MET A 121 -12.10 -6.57 9.89
C MET A 121 -12.23 -5.59 8.72
N HIS A 122 -13.33 -5.65 7.96
CA HIS A 122 -13.49 -4.91 6.69
C HIS A 122 -12.23 -5.01 5.82
N ALA A 123 -11.68 -6.22 5.71
CA ALA A 123 -10.34 -6.44 5.17
C ALA A 123 -10.19 -5.97 3.72
N ARG A 124 -11.27 -5.98 2.94
CA ARG A 124 -11.32 -5.41 1.59
C ARG A 124 -10.98 -3.92 1.58
N ASP A 125 -11.56 -3.15 2.49
CA ASP A 125 -11.39 -1.70 2.54
C ASP A 125 -10.00 -1.35 3.08
N MET A 126 -9.53 -2.10 4.08
CA MET A 126 -8.17 -1.95 4.61
C MET A 126 -7.11 -2.24 3.55
N MET A 127 -7.29 -3.29 2.75
CA MET A 127 -6.34 -3.70 1.72
C MET A 127 -6.42 -2.84 0.45
N ASN A 128 -7.49 -2.08 0.26
CA ASN A 128 -7.66 -1.28 -0.95
C ASN A 128 -6.50 -0.28 -1.13
N SER A 129 -6.03 0.37 -0.05
CA SER A 129 -4.93 1.33 -0.13
C SER A 129 -3.60 0.69 -0.53
N SER A 130 -3.22 -0.41 0.14
CA SER A 130 -1.94 -1.09 -0.13
C SER A 130 -1.95 -1.76 -1.50
N CYS A 131 -3.06 -2.38 -1.89
CA CYS A 131 -3.23 -2.96 -3.22
C CYS A 131 -3.15 -1.89 -4.31
N PHE A 132 -3.72 -0.70 -4.06
CA PHE A 132 -3.65 0.40 -5.01
C PHE A 132 -2.24 0.97 -5.16
N GLU A 133 -1.47 1.07 -4.07
CA GLU A 133 -0.05 1.41 -4.15
C GLU A 133 0.73 0.39 -4.98
N THR A 134 0.43 -0.90 -4.81
CA THR A 134 1.05 -1.97 -5.61
C THR A 134 0.73 -1.83 -7.09
N VAL A 135 -0.52 -1.53 -7.44
CA VAL A 135 -0.93 -1.33 -8.84
C VAL A 135 -0.34 -0.06 -9.45
N LYS A 136 -0.22 1.02 -8.67
CA LYS A 136 0.32 2.30 -9.16
C LYS A 136 1.82 2.27 -9.35
N TYR A 137 2.53 1.73 -8.37
CA TYR A 137 3.95 1.96 -8.20
C TYR A 137 4.77 0.66 -8.22
N GLY A 138 4.12 -0.50 -8.16
CA GLY A 138 4.78 -1.78 -7.96
C GLY A 138 5.32 -1.97 -6.54
N THR A 139 4.88 -1.14 -5.59
CA THR A 139 5.29 -1.19 -4.18
C THR A 139 4.08 -1.52 -3.30
N GLY A 140 4.21 -2.48 -2.40
CA GLY A 140 3.15 -2.89 -1.48
C GLY A 140 3.64 -3.11 -0.07
#